data_AF-W0E5U7-F1
#
_entry.id   AF-W0E5U7-F1
#
_cell.length_a   1.000
_cell.length_b   1.000
_cell.length_c   1.000
_cell.angle_alpha   90.00
_cell.angle_beta   90.00
_cell.angle_gamma   90.00
#
_symmetry.space_group_name_H-M   'P 1'
#
loop_
_entity.id
_entity.type
_entity.pdbx_description
1 polymer ?
#
loop_
_entity_poly.entity_id
_entity_poly.type
_entity_poly.pdbx_seq_one_letter_code
_entity_poly.pdbx_strand_id
1 'polypeptide(L)'
;MVVFGVADSALVRRAYEEHFARELRQRGLEVTPGHRLLAEADVTRGKALRAAIGRSSAAGVVVIHLRCDEPGDGGINPFSHVRLAEDGRLYPYYTRVHQAVSGADYYAREHTLRLETSLYDAEDAHLVWSGRSAPLAPDSEQTTIGDLIAATVSRMQRDGVIAGGDANAPADEQ
;
A
#
# COMPACT_ATOMS: atom_id res chain seq x y z
N MET A 1 -1.63 -2.21 -12.86
CA MET A 1 -1.43 -1.42 -11.62
C MET A 1 0.05 -1.36 -11.28
N VAL A 2 0.47 -0.38 -10.47
CA VAL A 2 1.82 -0.32 -9.89
C VAL A 2 1.75 -0.32 -8.37
N VAL A 3 2.68 -0.99 -7.70
CA VAL A 3 2.78 -0.97 -6.23
C VAL A 3 4.10 -0.33 -5.84
N PHE A 4 4.05 0.72 -5.00
CA PHE A 4 5.23 1.34 -4.40
C PHE A 4 5.25 1.09 -2.90
N GLY A 5 6.33 0.49 -2.43
CA GLY A 5 6.63 0.37 -1.01
C GLY A 5 7.34 1.63 -0.50
N VAL A 6 7.11 1.97 0.75
CA VAL A 6 7.92 2.95 1.47
C VAL A 6 8.46 2.29 2.74
N ALA A 7 9.78 2.20 2.81
CA ALA A 7 10.53 1.64 3.93
C ALA A 7 11.87 2.38 4.04
N ASP A 8 12.50 2.29 5.22
CA ASP A 8 13.86 2.78 5.49
C ASP A 8 14.94 1.94 4.79
N SER A 9 14.62 0.68 4.46
CA SER A 9 15.50 -0.26 3.78
C SER A 9 15.01 -0.61 2.38
N ALA A 10 15.93 -0.52 1.41
CA ALA A 10 15.74 -0.99 0.03
C ALA A 10 15.18 -2.40 -0.06
N LEU A 11 15.71 -3.29 0.78
CA LEU A 11 15.40 -4.71 0.78
C LEU A 11 13.96 -4.91 1.25
N VAL A 12 13.58 -4.22 2.33
CA VAL A 12 12.23 -4.24 2.88
C VAL A 12 11.23 -3.66 1.87
N ARG A 13 11.57 -2.54 1.23
CA ARG A 13 10.74 -1.95 0.16
C ARG A 13 10.46 -2.96 -0.95
N ARG A 14 11.51 -3.58 -1.50
CA ARG A 14 11.39 -4.55 -2.58
C ARG A 14 10.56 -5.77 -2.17
N ALA A 15 10.79 -6.27 -0.94
CA ALA A 15 10.02 -7.38 -0.40
C ALA A 15 8.53 -7.05 -0.34
N TYR A 16 8.16 -5.86 0.16
CA TYR A 16 6.77 -5.42 0.22
C TYR A 16 6.13 -5.35 -1.15
N GLU A 17 6.80 -4.68 -2.10
CA GLU A 17 6.29 -4.53 -3.47
C GLU A 17 6.13 -5.88 -4.18
N GLU A 18 7.10 -6.78 -4.09
CA GLU A 18 7.03 -8.09 -4.75
C GLU A 18 5.98 -8.99 -4.10
N HIS A 19 5.86 -9.01 -2.77
CA HIS A 19 4.83 -9.79 -2.10
C HIS A 19 3.43 -9.28 -2.44
N PHE A 20 3.19 -7.98 -2.39
CA PHE A 20 1.90 -7.39 -2.74
C PHE A 20 1.55 -7.60 -4.21
N ALA A 21 2.53 -7.41 -5.11
CA ALA A 21 2.34 -7.67 -6.54
C ALA A 21 2.02 -9.15 -6.80
N ARG A 22 2.67 -10.09 -6.10
CA ARG A 22 2.37 -11.52 -6.20
C ARG A 22 0.94 -11.83 -5.77
N GLU A 23 0.50 -11.31 -4.62
CA GLU A 23 -0.86 -11.54 -4.12
C GLU A 23 -1.94 -11.01 -5.08
N LEU A 24 -1.73 -9.83 -5.67
CA LEU A 24 -2.64 -9.28 -6.67
C LEU A 24 -2.60 -10.08 -7.99
N ARG A 25 -1.42 -10.50 -8.45
CA ARG A 25 -1.27 -11.33 -9.66
C ARG A 25 -1.94 -12.69 -9.53
N GLN A 26 -1.88 -13.31 -8.36
CA GLN A 26 -2.61 -14.56 -8.08
C GLN A 26 -4.12 -14.42 -8.23
N ARG A 27 -4.64 -13.18 -8.14
CA ARG A 27 -6.06 -12.84 -8.31
C ARG A 27 -6.37 -12.34 -9.72
N GLY A 28 -5.44 -12.50 -10.67
CA GLY A 28 -5.60 -12.16 -12.08
C GLY A 28 -5.26 -10.72 -12.46
N LEU A 29 -4.70 -9.93 -11.53
CA LEU A 29 -4.36 -8.52 -11.81
C LEU A 29 -2.95 -8.38 -12.37
N GLU A 30 -2.81 -7.59 -13.43
CA GLU A 30 -1.49 -7.19 -13.91
C GLU A 30 -0.89 -6.10 -13.02
N VAL A 31 0.14 -6.45 -12.27
CA VAL A 31 0.80 -5.56 -11.32
C VAL A 31 2.28 -5.49 -11.60
N THR A 32 2.84 -4.28 -11.60
CA THR A 32 4.28 -4.04 -11.71
C THR A 32 4.81 -3.50 -10.37
N PRO A 33 5.83 -4.11 -9.77
CA PRO A 33 6.43 -3.57 -8.56
C PRO A 33 7.27 -2.32 -8.87
N GLY A 34 7.16 -1.32 -8.00
CA GLY A 34 7.67 0.04 -8.21
C GLY A 34 9.18 0.13 -8.35
N HIS A 35 9.94 -0.73 -7.67
CA HIS A 35 11.40 -0.79 -7.78
C HIS A 35 11.90 -1.15 -9.19
N ARG A 36 11.05 -1.72 -10.05
CA ARG A 36 11.39 -1.95 -11.47
C ARG A 36 11.23 -0.69 -12.33
N LEU A 37 10.47 0.29 -11.86
CA LEU A 37 10.15 1.53 -12.57
C LEU A 37 10.91 2.74 -12.02
N LEU A 38 11.28 2.69 -10.74
CA LEU A 38 11.89 3.77 -10.00
C LEU A 38 13.11 3.26 -9.20
N ALA A 39 14.26 3.85 -9.47
CA ALA A 39 15.48 3.56 -8.73
C ALA A 39 15.37 4.09 -7.30
N GLU A 40 16.14 3.49 -6.39
CA GLU A 40 16.13 3.88 -4.98
C GLU A 40 16.65 5.29 -4.73
N ALA A 41 17.57 5.79 -5.54
CA ALA A 41 18.01 7.19 -5.45
C ALA A 41 16.93 8.21 -5.85
N ASP A 42 15.84 7.73 -6.48
CA ASP A 42 14.79 8.56 -7.07
C ASP A 42 13.44 8.47 -6.35
N VAL A 43 13.27 7.60 -5.36
CA VAL A 43 12.00 7.46 -4.62
C VAL A 43 11.56 8.77 -3.96
N THR A 44 12.48 9.57 -3.42
CA THR A 44 12.12 10.87 -2.81
C THR A 44 11.78 11.95 -3.85
N ARG A 45 12.04 11.71 -5.14
CA ARG A 45 11.82 12.69 -6.20
C ARG A 45 10.43 12.50 -6.81
N GLY A 46 9.45 13.28 -6.35
CA GLY A 46 8.07 13.22 -6.87
C GLY A 46 7.96 13.34 -8.40
N LYS A 47 8.87 14.09 -9.06
CA LYS A 47 8.96 14.15 -10.53
C LYS A 47 9.36 12.81 -11.16
N ALA A 48 10.30 12.09 -10.56
CA ALA A 48 10.74 10.79 -11.04
C ALA A 48 9.64 9.73 -10.84
N LEU A 49 8.93 9.78 -9.71
CA LEU A 49 7.74 8.95 -9.46
C LEU A 49 6.65 9.19 -10.50
N ARG A 50 6.32 10.46 -10.79
CA ARG A 50 5.35 10.82 -11.84
C ARG A 50 5.76 10.29 -13.21
N ALA A 51 7.03 10.44 -13.56
CA ALA A 51 7.55 9.91 -14.82
C ALA A 51 7.50 8.37 -14.86
N ALA A 52 7.79 7.69 -13.75
CA ALA A 52 7.72 6.23 -13.64
C ALA A 52 6.30 5.71 -13.82
N ILE A 53 5.32 6.35 -13.18
CA ILE A 53 3.89 6.01 -13.34
C ILE A 53 3.46 6.25 -14.79
N GLY A 54 3.80 7.41 -15.36
CA GLY A 54 3.47 7.74 -16.76
C GLY A 54 4.04 6.76 -17.79
N ARG A 55 5.23 6.19 -17.54
CA ARG A 55 5.81 5.13 -18.39
C ARG A 55 5.14 3.77 -18.24
N SER A 56 4.46 3.52 -17.11
CA SER A 56 3.90 2.21 -16.78
C SER A 56 2.53 1.95 -17.41
N SER A 57 1.86 2.99 -17.92
CA SER A 57 0.47 2.95 -18.42
C SER A 57 -0.52 2.30 -17.44
N ALA A 58 -0.20 2.26 -16.14
CA ALA A 58 -1.05 1.64 -15.14
C ALA A 58 -2.24 2.53 -14.82
N ALA A 59 -3.42 1.93 -14.67
CA ALA A 59 -4.64 2.65 -14.28
C ALA A 59 -4.69 3.02 -12.78
N GLY A 60 -3.92 2.33 -11.94
CA GLY A 60 -3.93 2.54 -10.50
C GLY A 60 -2.56 2.37 -9.85
N VAL A 61 -2.32 3.15 -8.80
CA VAL A 61 -1.09 3.17 -8.03
C VAL A 61 -1.38 2.84 -6.57
N VAL A 62 -0.79 1.77 -6.07
CA VAL A 62 -0.86 1.38 -4.66
C VAL A 62 0.39 1.87 -3.95
N VAL A 63 0.22 2.50 -2.79
CA VAL A 63 1.29 2.87 -1.87
C VAL A 63 1.12 2.07 -0.60
N ILE A 64 2.18 1.38 -0.17
CA ILE A 64 2.21 0.59 1.06
C ILE A 64 3.37 1.02 1.96
N HIS A 65 3.10 1.17 3.25
CA HIS A 65 4.14 1.45 4.23
C HIS A 65 3.74 0.96 5.62
N LEU A 66 4.73 0.74 6.48
CA LEU A 66 4.48 0.56 7.89
C LEU A 66 4.28 1.91 8.56
N ARG A 67 3.34 1.95 9.50
CA ARG A 67 3.04 3.11 10.32
C ARG A 67 3.05 2.73 11.79
N CYS A 68 3.71 3.54 12.63
CA CYS A 68 3.62 3.41 14.08
C CYS A 68 2.27 3.94 14.59
N ASP A 69 1.62 3.19 15.48
CA ASP A 69 0.42 3.64 16.19
C ASP A 69 0.79 4.77 17.15
N GLU A 70 0.11 5.91 17.08
CA GLU A 70 0.28 7.01 18.05
C GLU A 70 -0.69 6.81 19.24
N PRO A 71 -0.26 7.05 20.49
CA PRO A 71 -1.15 6.96 21.65
C PRO A 71 -2.27 8.00 21.52
N GLY A 72 -3.49 7.53 21.25
CA GLY A 72 -4.65 8.37 20.94
C GLY A 72 -5.40 7.99 19.67
N ASP A 73 -4.87 7.09 18.83
CA ASP A 73 -5.56 6.50 17.66
C ASP A 73 -6.63 5.46 18.07
N GLY A 74 -7.31 5.74 19.19
CA GLY A 74 -8.34 4.91 19.81
C GLY A 74 -9.47 4.63 18.83
N GLY A 75 -9.55 3.39 18.36
CA GLY A 75 -10.72 2.88 17.65
C GLY A 75 -10.97 3.50 16.29
N ILE A 76 -9.93 3.92 15.55
CA ILE A 76 -10.11 4.15 14.11
C ILE A 76 -10.41 2.79 13.48
N ASN A 77 -11.67 2.61 13.10
CA ASN A 77 -12.18 1.44 12.39
C ASN A 77 -11.16 1.05 11.30
N PRO A 78 -10.69 -0.21 11.27
CA PRO A 78 -9.58 -0.65 10.41
C PRO A 78 -9.83 -0.42 8.90
N PHE A 79 -11.05 -0.02 8.54
CA PHE A 79 -11.49 0.19 7.17
C PHE A 79 -12.24 1.51 6.97
N SER A 80 -12.19 2.42 7.92
CA SER A 80 -12.69 3.77 7.67
C SER A 80 -11.73 4.47 6.71
N HIS A 81 -12.30 5.13 5.70
CA HIS A 81 -11.67 6.20 4.94
C HIS A 81 -10.75 6.96 5.87
N VAL A 82 -9.45 6.64 5.83
CA VAL A 82 -8.50 7.43 6.59
C VAL A 82 -8.69 8.81 5.99
N ARG A 83 -9.06 9.79 6.83
CA ARG A 83 -8.90 11.19 6.47
C ARG A 83 -7.40 11.40 6.32
N LEU A 84 -6.83 10.95 5.21
CA LEU A 84 -5.52 11.39 4.75
C LEU A 84 -5.68 12.90 4.64
N ALA A 85 -4.95 13.59 5.51
CA ALA A 85 -4.95 15.04 5.66
C ALA A 85 -5.17 15.75 4.32
N GLU A 86 -6.25 16.55 4.23
CA GLU A 86 -6.62 17.67 3.32
C GLU A 86 -6.19 17.67 1.82
N ASP A 87 -5.36 16.76 1.35
CA ASP A 87 -4.71 16.68 0.05
C ASP A 87 -4.62 15.21 -0.36
N GLY A 88 -5.74 14.56 -0.70
CA GLY A 88 -5.83 13.17 -1.16
C GLY A 88 -5.13 12.89 -2.50
N ARG A 89 -3.92 13.43 -2.69
CA ARG A 89 -3.11 13.39 -3.90
C ARG A 89 -1.87 12.52 -3.66
N LEU A 90 -1.59 11.64 -4.60
CA LEU A 90 -0.52 10.64 -4.53
C LEU A 90 0.87 11.25 -4.22
N TYR A 91 1.27 12.27 -4.99
CA TYR A 91 2.64 12.79 -4.92
C TYR A 91 3.01 13.45 -3.59
N PRO A 92 2.23 14.42 -3.05
CA PRO A 92 2.56 15.02 -1.76
C PRO A 92 2.49 13.99 -0.61
N TYR A 93 1.52 13.07 -0.65
CA TYR A 93 1.44 12.00 0.34
C TYR A 93 2.67 11.10 0.29
N TYR A 94 3.06 10.62 -0.89
CA TYR A 94 4.20 9.73 -1.06
C TYR A 94 5.50 10.36 -0.53
N THR A 95 5.77 11.63 -0.87
CA THR A 95 6.95 12.34 -0.37
C THR A 95 6.93 12.49 1.15
N ARG A 96 5.78 12.85 1.73
CA ARG A 96 5.63 13.02 3.19
C ARG A 96 5.85 11.72 3.94
N VAL A 97 5.22 10.63 3.48
CA VAL A 97 5.37 9.30 4.10
C VAL A 97 6.83 8.84 4.03
N HIS A 98 7.48 9.02 2.88
CA HIS A 98 8.89 8.66 2.75
C HIS A 98 9.80 9.44 3.69
N GLN A 99 9.57 10.74 3.86
CA GLN A 99 10.34 11.54 4.82
C GLN A 99 10.14 11.06 6.26
N ALA A 100 8.91 10.68 6.63
CA ALA A 100 8.62 10.17 7.97
C ALA A 100 9.28 8.80 8.21
N VAL A 101 9.08 7.84 7.30
CA VAL A 101 9.57 6.47 7.43
C VAL A 101 11.10 6.37 7.37
N SER A 102 11.76 7.25 6.60
CA SER A 102 13.23 7.31 6.54
C SER A 102 13.88 8.02 7.74
N GLY A 103 13.10 8.52 8.70
CA GLY A 103 13.63 9.16 9.90
C GLY A 103 14.32 8.14 10.82
N ALA A 104 15.49 8.51 11.37
CA ALA A 104 16.38 7.62 12.13
C ALA A 104 15.77 6.98 13.39
N ASP A 105 14.62 7.47 13.86
CA ASP A 105 13.93 6.97 15.06
C ASP A 105 12.49 6.51 14.77
N TYR A 106 12.10 6.39 13.51
CA TYR A 106 10.70 6.12 13.15
C TYR A 106 10.20 4.81 13.76
N TYR A 107 11.01 3.75 13.65
CA TYR A 107 10.70 2.43 14.21
C TYR A 107 11.19 2.24 15.66
N ALA A 108 12.01 3.16 16.18
CA ALA A 108 12.53 3.08 17.56
C ALA A 108 11.52 3.58 18.62
N ARG A 109 10.44 4.22 18.18
CA ARG A 109 9.33 4.64 19.04
C ARG A 109 8.33 3.46 19.12
N GLU A 110 8.32 2.77 20.26
CA GLU A 110 7.41 1.65 20.54
C GLU A 110 5.91 2.07 20.40
N HIS A 111 4.91 1.22 20.11
CA HIS A 111 4.73 -0.20 20.52
C HIS A 111 3.93 -1.08 19.51
N THR A 112 3.48 -0.55 18.36
CA THR A 112 2.66 -1.33 17.42
C THR A 112 2.78 -0.76 16.01
N LEU A 113 3.10 -1.61 15.05
CA LEU A 113 3.17 -1.23 13.64
C LEU A 113 1.88 -1.67 12.94
N ARG A 114 1.41 -0.90 11.97
CA ARG A 114 0.30 -1.31 11.08
C ARG A 114 0.73 -1.12 9.64
N LEU A 115 0.27 -2.01 8.77
CA LEU A 115 0.42 -1.83 7.34
C LEU A 115 -0.68 -0.87 6.86
N GLU A 116 -0.29 0.32 6.42
CA GLU A 116 -1.18 1.26 5.75
C GLU A 116 -1.04 1.07 4.24
N THR A 117 -2.18 0.91 3.56
CA THR A 117 -2.26 0.74 2.12
C THR A 117 -3.20 1.76 1.54
N SER A 118 -2.76 2.48 0.52
CA SER A 118 -3.55 3.50 -0.17
C SER A 118 -3.51 3.25 -1.67
N LEU A 119 -4.67 3.21 -2.31
CA LEU A 119 -4.86 3.07 -3.74
C LEU A 119 -5.25 4.43 -4.34
N TYR A 120 -4.56 4.82 -5.39
CA TYR A 120 -4.76 6.04 -6.13
C TYR A 120 -5.10 5.74 -7.59
N ASP A 121 -5.92 6.58 -8.21
CA ASP A 121 -6.06 6.60 -9.65
C ASP A 121 -4.78 7.20 -10.27
N ALA A 122 -4.29 6.60 -11.35
CA ALA A 122 -3.04 7.03 -11.96
C ALA A 122 -3.19 8.23 -12.91
N GLU A 123 -4.40 8.49 -13.42
CA GLU A 123 -4.72 9.58 -14.35
C GLU A 123 -4.71 10.93 -13.61
N ASP A 124 -5.48 11.03 -12.54
CA ASP A 124 -5.63 12.28 -11.78
C ASP A 124 -4.89 12.30 -10.42
N ALA A 125 -4.30 11.17 -10.04
CA ALA A 125 -3.55 11.00 -8.80
C ALA A 125 -4.40 11.17 -7.52
N HIS A 126 -5.72 11.03 -7.58
CA HIS A 126 -6.60 11.08 -6.42
C HIS A 126 -6.62 9.76 -5.63
N LEU A 127 -6.95 9.84 -4.34
CA LEU A 127 -7.13 8.67 -3.49
C LEU A 127 -8.48 8.00 -3.81
N VAL A 128 -8.42 6.74 -4.23
CA VAL A 128 -9.60 5.89 -4.49
C VAL A 128 -9.97 5.09 -3.24
N TRP A 129 -8.97 4.56 -2.53
CA TRP A 129 -9.18 3.73 -1.35
C TRP A 129 -7.99 3.80 -0.40
N SER A 130 -8.25 3.63 0.90
CA SER A 130 -7.20 3.48 1.90
C SER A 130 -7.67 2.52 2.99
N GLY A 131 -6.76 1.69 3.48
CA GLY A 131 -7.04 0.73 4.54
C GLY A 131 -5.84 0.54 5.44
N ARG A 132 -6.13 0.16 6.70
CA ARG A 132 -5.11 -0.14 7.70
C ARG A 132 -5.26 -1.58 8.16
N SER A 133 -4.15 -2.30 8.25
CA SER A 133 -4.15 -3.66 8.75
C SER A 133 -4.33 -3.73 10.27
N ALA A 134 -4.50 -4.95 10.76
CA ALA A 134 -4.32 -5.25 12.17
C ALA A 134 -2.88 -4.88 12.64
N PRO A 135 -2.72 -4.60 13.95
CA PRO A 135 -1.43 -4.48 14.62
C PRO A 135 -0.46 -5.62 14.28
N LEU A 136 0.68 -5.28 13.71
CA LEU A 136 1.90 -6.07 13.77
C LEU A 136 2.60 -5.72 15.09
N ALA A 137 2.33 -6.51 16.13
CA ALA A 137 3.11 -6.41 17.36
C ALA A 137 4.53 -6.98 17.08
N PRO A 138 5.60 -6.32 17.55
CA PRO A 138 6.98 -6.72 17.27
C PRO A 138 7.31 -8.15 17.77
N ASP A 139 6.64 -8.59 18.83
CA ASP A 139 6.77 -9.94 19.41
C ASP A 139 5.78 -10.98 18.87
N SER A 140 4.93 -10.62 17.90
CA SER A 140 3.89 -11.55 17.42
C SER A 140 4.46 -12.53 16.39
N GLU A 141 4.87 -13.70 16.86
CA GLU A 141 5.24 -14.85 16.01
C GLU A 141 4.10 -15.32 15.08
N GLN A 142 2.85 -14.94 15.38
CA GLN A 142 1.64 -15.46 14.74
C GLN A 142 1.15 -14.66 13.53
N THR A 143 1.63 -13.44 13.30
CA THR A 143 1.14 -12.59 12.20
C THR A 143 2.29 -12.08 11.37
N THR A 144 2.43 -12.59 10.15
CA THR A 144 3.48 -12.13 9.24
C THR A 144 2.98 -10.94 8.42
N ILE A 145 3.93 -10.17 7.87
CA ILE A 145 3.60 -9.12 6.89
C ILE A 145 2.87 -9.70 5.67
N GLY A 146 3.15 -10.96 5.31
CA GLY A 146 2.46 -11.65 4.23
C GLY A 146 0.97 -11.86 4.53
N ASP A 147 0.63 -12.25 5.76
CA ASP A 147 -0.77 -12.41 6.20
C ASP A 147 -1.52 -11.07 6.19
N LEU A 148 -0.86 -9.99 6.62
CA LEU A 148 -1.43 -8.64 6.58
C LEU A 148 -1.67 -8.17 5.14
N ILE A 149 -0.73 -8.44 4.23
CA ILE A 149 -0.88 -8.13 2.81
C ILE A 149 -2.05 -8.93 2.21
N ALA A 150 -2.12 -10.24 2.45
CA ALA A 150 -3.20 -11.09 1.95
C ALA A 150 -4.58 -10.65 2.48
N ALA A 151 -4.66 -10.29 3.76
CA ALA A 151 -5.88 -9.74 4.37
C ALA A 151 -6.28 -8.39 3.76
N THR A 152 -5.31 -7.52 3.49
CA THR A 152 -5.52 -6.22 2.84
C THR A 152 -6.02 -6.39 1.41
N VAL A 153 -5.39 -7.26 0.61
CA VAL A 153 -5.83 -7.52 -0.76
C VAL A 153 -7.25 -8.12 -0.79
N SER A 154 -7.53 -9.08 0.10
CA SER A 154 -8.87 -9.67 0.21
C SER A 154 -9.92 -8.64 0.64
N ARG A 155 -9.51 -7.62 1.40
CA ARG A 155 -10.38 -6.48 1.72
C ARG A 155 -10.62 -5.61 0.49
N MET A 156 -9.58 -5.25 -0.26
CA MET A 156 -9.71 -4.44 -1.48
C MET A 156 -10.67 -5.09 -2.49
N GLN A 157 -10.67 -6.42 -2.59
CA GLN A 157 -11.65 -7.16 -3.39
C GLN A 157 -13.08 -7.00 -2.85
N ARG A 158 -13.29 -7.18 -1.54
CA ARG A 158 -14.61 -7.04 -0.90
C ARG A 158 -15.17 -5.62 -0.99
N ASP A 159 -14.30 -4.62 -0.94
CA ASP A 159 -14.67 -3.21 -1.09
C ASP A 159 -14.88 -2.83 -2.57
N GLY A 160 -14.64 -3.75 -3.52
CA GLY A 160 -14.89 -3.54 -4.96
C GLY A 160 -13.89 -2.63 -5.66
N VAL A 161 -12.76 -2.29 -5.00
CA VAL A 161 -11.75 -1.37 -5.56
C VAL A 161 -10.72 -2.07 -6.45
N ILE A 162 -10.68 -3.39 -6.40
CA ILE A 162 -9.99 -4.23 -7.38
C ILE A 162 -10.95 -5.33 -7.83
N ALA A 163 -10.93 -5.66 -9.12
CA ALA A 163 -11.67 -6.79 -9.63
C ALA A 163 -11.14 -8.06 -8.93
N GLY A 164 -11.98 -8.69 -8.12
CA GLY A 164 -11.77 -10.09 -7.80
C GLY A 164 -11.96 -10.86 -9.09
N GLY A 165 -10.97 -11.65 -9.51
CA GLY A 165 -11.25 -12.68 -10.48
C GLY A 165 -12.33 -13.59 -9.90
N ASP A 166 -13.58 -13.39 -10.31
CA ASP A 166 -14.62 -14.39 -10.19
C ASP A 166 -14.23 -15.54 -11.11
N ALA A 167 -13.45 -16.47 -10.57
CA ALA A 167 -13.40 -17.83 -11.08
C ALA A 167 -14.61 -18.66 -10.61
N ASN A 168 -15.66 -18.03 -10.06
CA ASN A 168 -16.94 -18.69 -9.80
C ASN A 168 -18.09 -17.68 -9.63
N ALA A 169 -18.55 -17.07 -10.72
CA ALA A 169 -19.93 -16.63 -10.77
C ALA A 169 -20.81 -17.90 -10.76
N PRO A 170 -21.76 -18.08 -9.82
CA PRO A 170 -22.70 -19.19 -9.91
C PRO A 170 -23.53 -19.00 -11.18
N ALA A 171 -23.44 -19.96 -12.10
CA ALA A 171 -24.46 -20.16 -13.11
C ALA A 171 -25.70 -20.70 -12.40
N ASP A 172 -26.44 -19.80 -11.75
CA ASP A 172 -27.85 -20.02 -11.47
C ASP A 172 -28.61 -18.86 -12.12
N GLU A 173 -29.08 -19.09 -13.34
CA GLU A 173 -30.38 -18.55 -13.74
C GLU A 173 -31.00 -19.37 -14.89
N GLN A 174 -32.16 -19.96 -14.54
CA GLN A 174 -33.34 -20.35 -15.33
C GLN A 174 -33.32 -21.63 -16.17
#